data_AF-A0A8B8N780-F1
#
_entry.id   AF-A0A8B8N780-F1
#
_cell.length_a   1.000
_cell.length_b   1.000
_cell.length_c   1.000
_cell.angle_alpha   90.00
_cell.angle_beta   90.00
_cell.angle_gamma   90.00
#
_symmetry.space_group_name_H-M   'P 1'
#
loop_
_entity.id
_entity.type
_entity.pdbx_description
1 polymer ?
#
loop_
_entity_poly.entity_id
_entity_poly.type
_entity_poly.pdbx_seq_one_letter_code
_entity_poly.pdbx_strand_id
1 'polypeptide(L)'
;MRQRLVIKVSMNDHVSRFCCFGPSNPRSKALKLAGGFRGVQSVALVGDRDRIEVTGDVDVVDLAALLRKKVGFAEIVSVSSEEYRGETAQPAVMPPYPRQEIVYVGDPYPDPRRWRF
;
A
#
# COMPACT_ATOMS: atom_id res chain seq x y z
N MET A 1 12.79 1.08 -11.50
CA MET A 1 11.75 2.04 -11.03
C MET A 1 12.19 2.59 -9.70
N ARG A 2 11.73 3.78 -9.30
CA ARG A 2 12.04 4.34 -7.98
C ARG A 2 10.80 4.26 -7.12
N GLN A 3 10.91 3.73 -5.90
CA GLN A 3 9.83 3.70 -4.93
C GLN A 3 10.21 4.60 -3.77
N ARG A 4 9.23 5.36 -3.27
CA ARG A 4 9.31 6.11 -2.02
C ARG A 4 8.28 5.53 -1.06
N LEU A 5 8.72 5.14 0.13
CA LEU A 5 7.86 4.62 1.17
C LEU A 5 8.13 5.28 2.52
N VAL A 6 7.13 5.25 3.39
CA VAL A 6 7.19 5.78 4.75
C VAL A 6 6.78 4.68 5.72
N ILE A 7 7.67 4.34 6.65
CA ILE A 7 7.44 3.35 7.70
C ILE A 7 7.46 4.06 9.05
N LYS A 8 6.40 3.89 9.84
CA LYS A 8 6.37 4.29 11.25
C LYS A 8 6.97 3.17 12.08
N VAL A 9 7.96 3.49 12.91
CA VAL A 9 8.63 2.53 13.79
C VAL A 9 8.49 3.00 15.22
N SER A 10 7.87 2.18 16.06
CA SER A 10 7.88 2.38 17.51
C SER A 10 9.26 2.01 18.04
N MET A 11 10.02 3.03 18.44
CA MET A 11 11.32 2.89 19.05
C MET A 11 11.19 3.33 20.50
N ASN A 12 11.34 2.43 21.45
CA ASN A 12 11.36 2.86 22.84
C ASN A 12 12.65 3.64 23.12
N ASP A 13 12.57 4.81 23.77
CA ASP A 13 13.73 5.67 24.06
C ASP A 13 14.74 5.10 25.08
N HIS A 14 14.59 3.85 25.51
CA HIS A 14 15.61 3.20 26.32
C HIS A 14 16.85 2.92 25.48
N VAL A 15 17.95 3.58 25.86
CA VAL A 15 19.29 3.33 25.32
C VAL A 15 19.64 1.86 25.58
N SER A 16 19.50 1.02 24.55
CA SER A 16 19.79 -0.40 24.68
C SER A 16 21.29 -0.57 24.88
N ARG A 17 21.71 -0.95 26.09
CA ARG A 17 23.11 -1.27 26.43
C ARG A 17 23.66 -2.53 25.74
N PHE A 18 22.80 -3.28 25.03
CA PHE A 18 23.13 -4.53 24.35
C PHE A 18 23.29 -4.35 22.84
N CYS A 19 24.34 -3.66 22.45
CA CYS A 19 24.96 -3.81 21.13
C CYS A 19 26.44 -3.46 21.30
N CYS A 20 27.33 -4.31 20.80
CA CYS A 20 28.71 -4.48 21.24
C CYS A 20 29.67 -3.28 21.01
N PHE A 21 29.18 -2.05 20.82
CA PHE A 21 29.95 -0.84 20.50
C PHE A 21 29.35 0.45 21.11
N GLY A 22 28.92 0.42 22.36
CA GLY A 22 28.47 1.62 23.11
C GLY A 22 26.96 1.90 23.04
N PRO A 23 26.49 2.96 23.73
CA PRO A 23 25.07 3.32 23.77
C PRO A 23 24.57 3.69 22.37
N SER A 24 23.88 2.76 21.72
CA SER A 24 23.26 3.04 20.43
C SER A 24 21.84 3.52 20.64
N ASN A 25 21.54 4.73 20.19
CA ASN A 25 20.17 5.20 20.07
C ASN A 25 19.40 4.26 19.13
N PRO A 26 18.19 3.82 19.49
CA PRO A 26 17.40 2.90 18.67
C PRO A 26 17.14 3.47 17.26
N ARG A 27 17.06 4.80 17.15
CA ARG A 27 16.99 5.56 15.90
C ARG A 27 18.18 5.33 14.99
N SER A 28 19.39 5.41 15.52
CA SER A 28 20.61 5.15 14.75
C SER A 28 20.68 3.69 14.29
N LYS A 29 20.19 2.75 15.10
CA LYS A 29 20.10 1.33 14.72
C LYS A 29 19.12 1.12 13.57
N ALA A 30 17.94 1.72 13.65
CA ALA A 30 16.94 1.65 12.60
C ALA A 30 17.42 2.25 11.28
N LEU A 31 18.06 3.42 11.34
CA LEU A 31 18.66 4.07 10.16
C LEU A 31 19.78 3.24 9.54
N LYS A 32 20.66 2.64 10.35
CA LYS A 32 21.71 1.74 9.86
C LYS A 32 21.13 0.51 9.16
N LEU A 33 20.07 -0.08 9.71
CA LEU A 33 19.40 -1.24 9.13
C LEU A 33 18.67 -0.88 7.83
N ALA A 34 17.93 0.23 7.83
CA ALA A 34 17.23 0.70 6.63
C ALA A 34 18.23 1.10 5.53
N GLY A 35 19.27 1.88 5.86
CA GLY A 35 20.28 2.30 4.89
C GLY A 35 21.18 1.18 4.38
N GLY A 36 21.36 0.11 5.17
CA GLY A 36 22.09 -1.10 4.77
C GLY A 36 21.25 -2.11 3.98
N PHE A 37 19.96 -1.83 3.76
CA PHE A 37 19.09 -2.74 3.01
C PHE A 37 19.37 -2.64 1.51
N ARG A 38 19.26 -3.76 0.80
CA ARG A 38 19.59 -3.84 -0.63
C ARG A 38 18.61 -2.96 -1.44
N GLY A 39 19.16 -2.15 -2.35
CA GLY A 39 18.36 -1.32 -3.25
C GLY A 39 17.93 0.04 -2.69
N VAL A 40 18.30 0.35 -1.44
CA VAL A 40 18.06 1.66 -0.83
C VAL A 40 19.04 2.69 -1.39
N GLN A 41 18.52 3.81 -1.88
CA GLN A 41 19.31 4.96 -2.35
C GLN A 41 19.36 6.08 -1.31
N SER A 42 18.26 6.30 -0.59
CA SER A 42 18.18 7.33 0.44
C SER A 42 17.29 6.89 1.59
N VAL A 43 17.67 7.29 2.80
CA VAL A 43 16.90 7.10 4.01
C VAL A 43 16.91 8.38 4.81
N ALA A 44 15.74 8.84 5.21
CA ALA A 44 15.57 10.00 6.06
C ALA A 44 14.70 9.65 7.26
N LEU A 45 15.02 10.24 8.40
CA LEU A 45 14.15 10.22 9.58
C LEU A 45 13.28 11.47 9.52
N VAL A 46 11.96 11.31 9.56
CA VAL A 46 10.99 12.42 9.39
C VAL A 46 9.99 12.46 10.56
N GLY A 47 9.51 13.66 10.89
CA GLY A 47 8.59 13.92 12.01
C GLY A 47 9.26 13.90 13.38
N ASP A 48 8.51 13.53 14.42
CA ASP A 48 8.98 13.34 15.81
C ASP A 48 9.89 12.10 15.98
N ARG A 49 10.68 11.78 14.95
CA ARG A 49 11.70 10.72 14.93
C ARG A 49 11.17 9.28 14.94
N ASP A 50 9.88 9.12 14.66
CA ASP A 50 9.21 7.82 14.59
C ASP A 50 8.94 7.34 13.16
N ARG A 51 9.20 8.17 12.14
CA ARG A 51 8.96 7.80 10.73
C ARG A 51 10.27 7.74 9.97
N ILE A 52 10.42 6.69 9.18
CA ILE A 52 11.55 6.48 8.29
C ILE A 52 11.02 6.56 6.86
N GLU A 53 11.50 7.55 6.12
CA GLU A 53 11.28 7.65 4.69
C GLU A 53 12.42 6.94 3.98
N VAL A 54 12.09 6.05 3.06
CA VAL A 54 13.04 5.29 2.26
C VAL A 54 12.74 5.50 0.80
N THR A 55 13.78 5.79 0.03
CA THR A 55 13.70 5.91 -1.43
C THR A 55 14.66 4.91 -2.06
N GLY A 56 14.18 4.10 -3.00
CA GLY A 56 14.98 3.09 -3.67
C GLY A 56 14.13 2.05 -4.41
N ASP A 57 14.78 0.99 -4.88
CA ASP A 57 14.11 -0.21 -5.39
C ASP A 57 14.13 -1.26 -4.28
N VAL A 58 13.11 -1.26 -3.43
CA VAL A 58 13.14 -1.90 -2.11
C VAL A 58 11.90 -2.75 -1.92
N ASP A 59 12.08 -3.99 -1.49
CA ASP A 59 10.96 -4.79 -0.99
C ASP A 59 10.49 -4.23 0.37
N VAL A 60 9.34 -3.54 0.33
CA VAL A 60 8.70 -2.91 1.48
C VAL A 60 8.40 -3.92 2.60
N VAL A 61 7.99 -5.13 2.23
CA VAL A 61 7.57 -6.16 3.19
C VAL A 61 8.78 -6.69 3.94
N ASP A 62 9.86 -7.00 3.22
CA ASP A 62 11.10 -7.48 3.80
C ASP A 62 11.76 -6.41 4.67
N LEU A 63 11.77 -5.16 4.23
CA LEU A 63 12.29 -4.05 5.04
C LEU A 63 11.50 -3.89 6.34
N ALA A 64 10.16 -3.90 6.27
CA ALA A 64 9.31 -3.83 7.47
C ALA A 64 9.51 -5.04 8.39
N ALA A 65 9.67 -6.25 7.83
CA ALA A 65 9.93 -7.46 8.59
C ALA A 65 11.29 -7.41 9.32
N LEU A 66 12.33 -6.87 8.69
CA LEU A 66 13.63 -6.68 9.34
C LEU A 66 13.56 -5.67 10.50
N LEU A 67 12.85 -4.57 10.31
CA LEU A 67 12.63 -3.57 11.37
C LEU A 67 11.88 -4.18 12.56
N ARG A 68 10.84 -4.98 12.29
CA ARG A 68 10.11 -5.76 13.31
C ARG A 68 10.99 -6.72 14.10
N LYS A 69 11.96 -7.36 13.44
CA LYS A 69 12.87 -8.33 14.06
C LYS A 69 13.99 -7.70 14.88
N LYS A 70 14.49 -6.52 14.48
CA LYS A 70 15.76 -5.97 15.01
C LYS A 70 15.61 -4.68 15.80
N VAL A 71 14.54 -3.92 15.57
CA VAL A 71 14.31 -2.60 16.19
C VAL A 71 13.10 -2.66 17.11
N GLY A 72 11.94 -3.03 16.59
CA GLY A 72 10.67 -2.96 17.32
C GLY A 72 9.48 -2.92 16.38
N PHE A 73 8.30 -2.57 16.90
CA PHE A 73 7.07 -2.58 16.11
C PHE A 73 7.17 -1.59 14.94
N ALA A 74 6.84 -2.05 13.73
CA ALA A 74 6.90 -1.25 12.51
C ALA A 74 5.60 -1.38 11.71
N GLU A 75 5.09 -0.25 11.25
CA GLU A 75 3.85 -0.07 10.50
C GLU A 75 4.16 0.66 9.18
N ILE A 76 3.65 0.13 8.07
CA ILE A 76 3.83 0.74 6.76
C ILE A 76 2.74 1.81 6.62
N VAL A 77 3.15 3.07 6.47
CA VAL A 77 2.23 4.20 6.39
C VAL A 77 1.86 4.51 4.95
N SER A 78 2.85 4.57 4.07
CA SER A 78 2.62 4.84 2.66
C SER A 78 3.70 4.21 1.78
N VAL A 79 3.31 3.83 0.57
CA VAL A 79 4.19 3.36 -0.49
C VAL A 79 3.75 4.06 -1.76
N SER A 80 4.68 4.71 -2.44
CA SER A 80 4.48 5.40 -3.70
C SER A 80 5.53 4.92 -4.69
N SER A 81 5.10 4.52 -5.88
CA SER A 81 6.00 4.29 -7.00
C SER A 81 6.16 5.62 -7.75
N GLU A 82 7.40 6.06 -7.97
CA GLU A 82 7.72 7.04 -9.02
C GLU A 82 7.72 6.30 -10.36
N GLU A 83 6.56 5.78 -10.73
CA GLU A 83 6.26 5.43 -12.09
C GLU A 83 5.39 6.56 -12.63
N TYR A 84 5.77 7.05 -13.80
CA TYR A 84 5.13 8.15 -14.50
C TYR A 84 3.62 8.11 -14.30
N ARG A 85 3.07 9.27 -13.95
CA ARG A 85 1.66 9.60 -14.04
C ARG A 85 1.22 9.48 -15.51
N GLY A 86 1.14 8.25 -16.01
CA GLY A 86 0.19 7.89 -17.03
C GLY A 86 -1.14 7.94 -16.31
N GLU A 87 -1.85 9.03 -16.53
CA GLU A 87 -3.26 9.25 -16.24
C GLU A 87 -4.05 7.94 -16.24
N THR A 88 -4.07 7.24 -15.10
CA THR A 88 -5.11 6.25 -14.86
C THR A 88 -6.27 7.11 -14.44
N ALA A 89 -7.03 7.53 -15.44
CA ALA A 89 -8.37 8.04 -15.29
C ALA A 89 -9.00 7.31 -14.10
N GLN A 90 -9.54 8.10 -13.17
CA GLN A 90 -10.54 7.62 -12.22
C GLN A 90 -11.36 6.54 -12.91
N PRO A 91 -11.64 5.36 -12.32
CA PRO A 91 -12.53 4.40 -12.96
C PRO A 91 -13.79 5.19 -13.27
N ALA A 92 -13.99 5.49 -14.55
CA ALA A 92 -15.09 6.30 -15.01
C ALA A 92 -16.30 5.54 -14.48
N VAL A 93 -16.95 6.12 -13.48
CA VAL A 93 -18.20 5.61 -12.94
C VAL A 93 -19.10 5.61 -14.15
N MET A 94 -19.22 4.46 -14.79
CA MET A 94 -20.09 4.30 -15.93
C MET A 94 -21.46 4.68 -15.40
N PRO A 95 -22.13 5.70 -15.97
CA PRO A 95 -23.49 5.98 -15.57
C PRO A 95 -24.25 4.65 -15.69
N PRO A 96 -25.05 4.26 -14.69
CA PRO A 96 -25.76 2.99 -14.73
C PRO A 96 -26.51 2.94 -16.05
N TYR A 97 -26.13 1.99 -16.91
CA TYR A 97 -26.78 1.83 -18.20
C TYR A 97 -28.28 1.76 -17.98
N PRO A 98 -29.09 2.50 -18.75
CA PRO A 98 -30.54 2.37 -18.64
C PRO A 98 -30.87 0.90 -18.89
N ARG A 99 -31.34 0.22 -17.83
CA ARG A 99 -31.85 -1.14 -17.93
C ARG A 99 -33.04 -1.03 -18.89
N GLN A 100 -32.86 -1.44 -20.14
CA GLN A 100 -33.97 -1.60 -21.06
C GLN A 100 -34.80 -2.75 -20.49
N GLU A 101 -35.85 -2.41 -19.75
CA GLU A 101 -36.92 -3.36 -19.47
C GLU A 101 -37.50 -3.75 -20.83
N ILE A 102 -37.11 -4.92 -21.31
CA ILE A 102 -37.78 -5.55 -22.42
C ILE A 102 -39.16 -5.93 -21.88
N VAL A 103 -40.11 -5.00 -21.96
CA VAL A 103 -41.52 -5.29 -21.76
C VAL A 103 -41.87 -6.27 -22.87
N TYR A 104 -41.99 -7.54 -22.51
CA TYR A 104 -42.56 -8.53 -23.41
C TYR A 104 -44.02 -8.14 -23.58
N VAL A 105 -44.30 -7.29 -24.58
CA VAL A 105 -45.66 -7.07 -25.07
C VAL A 105 -46.06 -8.43 -25.59
N GLY A 106 -46.78 -9.20 -24.77
CA GLY A 106 -47.29 -10.48 -25.17
C GLY A 106 -48.06 -10.27 -26.46
N ASP A 107 -47.51 -10.78 -27.56
CA ASP A 107 -48.21 -10.79 -28.83
C ASP A 107 -49.61 -11.33 -28.56
N PRO A 108 -50.68 -10.64 -28.97
CA PRO A 108 -52.03 -11.14 -28.87
C PRO A 108 -52.22 -12.20 -29.97
N TYR A 109 -51.40 -13.26 -29.97
CA TYR A 109 -51.63 -14.38 -30.84
C TYR A 109 -52.86 -15.10 -30.30
N PRO A 110 -53.97 -15.13 -31.05
CA PRO A 110 -55.17 -15.80 -30.59
C PRO A 110 -54.86 -17.28 -30.47
N ASP A 111 -55.10 -17.84 -29.29
CA ASP A 111 -54.96 -19.27 -29.02
C ASP A 111 -55.78 -20.04 -30.08
N PRO A 112 -55.15 -20.89 -30.92
CA PRO A 112 -55.83 -21.62 -31.99
C PRO A 112 -56.88 -22.61 -31.47
N ARG A 113 -57.02 -22.77 -30.15
CA ARG A 113 -58.04 -23.58 -29.50
C ARG A 113 -59.40 -22.88 -29.33
N ARG A 114 -59.53 -21.61 -29.72
CA ARG A 114 -60.77 -20.82 -29.52
C ARG A 114 -61.87 -21.04 -30.58
N TRP A 115 -61.65 -21.89 -31.59
CA TRP A 115 -62.63 -22.21 -32.64
C TRP A 115 -62.99 -23.71 -32.68
N ARG A 116 -63.58 -24.22 -31.60
CA ARG A 116 -64.37 -25.46 -31.63
C ARG A 116 -65.73 -25.20 -31.00
N PHE A 117 -66.70 -24.80 -31.83
CA PHE A 117 -68.14 -25.00 -31.63
C PHE A 117 -68.80 -25.09 -33.00
#